data_AF-A0A537P8B4-F1
#
_entry.id   AF-A0A537P8B4-F1
#
_cell.length_a   1.000
_cell.length_b   1.000
_cell.length_c   1.000
_cell.angle_alpha   90.00
_cell.angle_beta   90.00
_cell.angle_gamma   90.00
#
_symmetry.space_group_name_H-M   'P 1'
#
loop_
_entity.id
_entity.type
_entity.pdbx_description
1 polymer ?
#
loop_
_entity_poly.entity_id
_entity_poly.type
_entity_poly.pdbx_seq_one_letter_code
_entity_poly.pdbx_strand_id
1 'polypeptide(L)'
;MNMSNMCVIGAGRMGSLYGALLAKNGLQVTLYDRWRQHIDAIRQNGLRIDGISGDLTIRIPATAEIEEIAPCEIALVLSDTNGTAHAAEVARRVLTPSGFALTLQNGIGNVEILSNTIGANRVLAGLSYHSAALAGPGHVTHTHAGPT
;
A
#
# COMPACT_ATOMS: atom_id res chain seq x y z
N MET A 1 -3.75 -17.82 15.24
CA MET A 1 -4.19 -17.51 13.86
C MET A 1 -2.96 -17.00 13.13
N ASN A 2 -2.58 -17.59 12.00
CA ASN A 2 -1.51 -17.00 11.18
C ASN A 2 -2.01 -15.62 10.74
N MET A 3 -1.30 -14.57 11.13
CA MET A 3 -1.59 -13.21 10.66
C MET A 3 -1.23 -13.15 9.18
N SER A 4 -2.20 -12.80 8.33
CA SER A 4 -1.97 -12.64 6.89
C SER A 4 -0.97 -11.52 6.62
N ASN A 5 0.11 -11.87 5.93
CA ASN A 5 1.10 -10.89 5.47
C ASN A 5 0.50 -10.04 4.34
N MET A 6 0.67 -8.73 4.43
CA MET A 6 0.19 -7.76 3.43
C MET A 6 1.35 -6.94 2.86
N CYS A 7 1.32 -6.74 1.55
CA CYS A 7 2.16 -5.76 0.86
C CYS A 7 1.30 -4.59 0.38
N VAL A 8 1.66 -3.35 0.75
CA VAL A 8 1.05 -2.15 0.18
C VAL A 8 1.92 -1.67 -0.97
N ILE A 9 1.38 -1.75 -2.19
CA ILE A 9 2.08 -1.40 -3.42
C ILE A 9 1.67 0.02 -3.83
N GLY A 10 2.62 0.96 -3.74
CA GLY A 10 2.39 2.39 -3.89
C GLY A 10 2.29 3.07 -2.53
N ALA A 11 3.43 3.22 -1.84
CA ALA A 11 3.53 3.87 -0.55
C ALA A 11 3.51 5.42 -0.62
N GLY A 12 2.79 6.00 -1.58
CA GLY A 12 2.48 7.42 -1.63
C GLY A 12 1.52 7.84 -0.51
N ARG A 13 0.69 8.86 -0.77
CA ARG A 13 -0.24 9.45 0.23
C ARG A 13 -1.16 8.40 0.87
N MET A 14 -1.97 7.75 0.04
CA MET A 14 -2.98 6.80 0.50
C MET A 14 -2.35 5.48 0.97
N GLY A 15 -1.34 4.98 0.26
CA GLY A 15 -0.63 3.77 0.67
C GLY A 15 0.08 3.90 2.01
N SER A 16 0.73 5.05 2.25
CA SER A 16 1.30 5.36 3.56
C SER A 16 0.23 5.43 4.65
N LEU A 17 -0.89 6.12 4.41
CA LEU A 17 -1.98 6.22 5.38
C LEU A 17 -2.55 4.85 5.75
N TYR A 18 -2.96 4.05 4.75
CA TYR A 18 -3.51 2.72 4.99
C TYR A 18 -2.49 1.78 5.61
N GLY A 19 -1.28 1.74 5.09
CA GLY A 19 -0.23 0.89 5.61
C GLY A 19 0.10 1.19 7.08
N ALA A 20 0.16 2.47 7.45
CA ALA A 20 0.33 2.89 8.84
C ALA A 20 -0.86 2.47 9.71
N LEU A 21 -2.10 2.75 9.30
CA LEU A 21 -3.29 2.41 10.08
C LEU A 21 -3.47 0.90 10.26
N LEU A 22 -3.18 0.11 9.23
CA LEU A 22 -3.23 -1.35 9.29
C LEU A 22 -2.13 -1.91 10.21
N ALA A 23 -0.90 -1.41 10.09
CA ALA A 23 0.19 -1.81 10.97
C ALA A 23 -0.09 -1.44 12.44
N LYS A 24 -0.65 -0.25 12.69
CA LYS A 24 -1.07 0.20 14.03
C LYS A 24 -2.10 -0.75 14.67
N ASN A 25 -2.96 -1.35 13.85
CA ASN A 25 -3.97 -2.32 14.30
C ASN A 25 -3.45 -3.77 14.28
N GLY A 26 -2.12 -3.97 14.20
CA GLY A 26 -1.49 -5.27 14.38
C GLY A 26 -1.41 -6.13 13.11
N LEU A 27 -1.67 -5.60 11.92
CA LEU A 27 -1.42 -6.34 10.67
C LEU A 27 0.08 -6.32 10.31
N GLN A 28 0.57 -7.42 9.71
CA GLN A 28 1.93 -7.48 9.18
C GLN A 28 1.98 -6.83 7.80
N VAL A 29 2.45 -5.59 7.75
CA VAL A 29 2.47 -4.78 6.54
C VAL A 29 3.90 -4.49 6.10
N THR A 30 4.18 -4.70 4.81
CA THR A 30 5.37 -4.15 4.14
C THR A 30 4.93 -3.11 3.12
N LEU A 31 5.61 -1.95 3.12
CA LEU A 31 5.40 -0.90 2.13
C LEU A 31 6.35 -1.06 0.95
N TYR A 32 5.83 -0.91 -0.26
CA TYR A 32 6.63 -0.85 -1.47
C TYR A 32 6.35 0.43 -2.25
N ASP A 33 7.42 1.14 -2.64
CA ASP A 33 7.35 2.25 -3.57
C ASP A 33 8.69 2.44 -4.31
N ARG A 34 8.64 2.93 -5.54
CA ARG A 34 9.86 3.23 -6.32
C ARG A 34 10.50 4.55 -5.91
N TRP A 35 9.80 5.40 -5.15
CA TRP A 35 10.32 6.65 -4.65
C TRP A 35 11.30 6.42 -3.49
N ARG A 36 12.56 6.16 -3.84
CA ARG A 36 13.63 5.80 -2.89
C ARG A 36 13.77 6.77 -1.71
N GLN A 37 13.75 8.08 -1.96
CA GLN A 37 13.86 9.08 -0.89
C GLN A 37 12.76 8.94 0.17
N HIS A 38 11.53 8.59 -0.23
CA HIS A 38 10.43 8.35 0.70
C HIS A 38 10.63 7.06 1.49
N ILE A 39 11.00 5.98 0.81
CA ILE A 39 11.31 4.70 1.44
C ILE A 39 12.47 4.82 2.43
N ASP A 40 13.56 5.49 2.06
CA ASP A 40 14.73 5.69 2.91
C ASP A 40 14.37 6.50 4.17
N ALA A 41 13.56 7.55 4.02
CA ALA A 41 13.05 8.32 5.15
C ALA A 41 12.21 7.46 6.10
N ILE A 42 11.33 6.60 5.57
CA ILE A 42 10.53 5.65 6.37
C ILE A 42 11.43 4.66 7.09
N ARG A 43 12.43 4.08 6.42
CA ARG A 43 13.35 3.10 7.03
C ARG A 43 14.16 3.73 8.19
N GLN A 44 14.64 4.95 7.99
CA GLN A 44 15.46 5.66 8.98
C GLN A 44 14.64 6.12 10.18
N ASN A 45 13.52 6.82 9.92
CA ASN A 45 12.80 7.59 10.95
C ASN A 45 11.46 6.95 11.36
N GLY A 46 10.96 5.99 10.60
CA GLY A 46 9.57 5.54 10.65
C GLY A 46 8.67 6.37 9.73
N LEU A 47 7.46 5.88 9.49
CA LEU A 47 6.43 6.59 8.75
C LEU A 47 5.61 7.44 9.72
N ARG A 48 5.67 8.77 9.56
CA ARG A 48 4.88 9.71 10.33
C ARG A 48 3.54 9.98 9.66
N ILE A 49 2.47 9.90 10.45
CA ILE A 49 1.12 10.31 10.10
C ILE A 49 0.69 11.42 11.05
N ASP A 50 0.25 12.55 10.53
CA ASP A 50 -0.44 13.59 11.31
C ASP A 50 -1.86 13.87 10.79
N GLY A 51 -2.53 14.86 11.37
CA GLY A 51 -3.89 15.26 11.01
C GLY A 51 -4.96 14.55 11.84
N ILE A 52 -6.06 14.16 11.21
CA ILE A 52 -7.26 13.68 11.94
C ILE A 52 -7.07 12.32 12.62
N SER A 53 -6.05 11.54 12.23
CA SER A 53 -5.67 10.30 12.91
C SER A 53 -4.77 10.53 14.13
N GLY A 54 -4.53 11.79 14.51
CA GLY A 54 -3.52 12.19 15.49
C GLY A 54 -2.13 12.27 14.87
N ASP A 55 -1.12 12.56 15.70
CA ASP A 55 0.29 12.58 15.33
C ASP A 55 0.97 11.31 15.86
N LEU A 56 1.44 10.46 14.95
CA LEU A 56 2.03 9.18 15.27
C LEU A 56 3.12 8.82 14.28
N THR A 57 4.13 8.07 14.74
CA THR A 57 5.20 7.54 13.90
C THR A 57 5.29 6.03 14.09
N ILE A 58 5.23 5.29 12.99
CA ILE A 58 5.21 3.82 12.99
C ILE A 58 6.48 3.31 12.33
N ARG A 59 7.15 2.37 12.99
CA ARG A 59 8.20 1.56 12.37
C ARG A 59 7.53 0.46 11.55
N ILE A 60 7.62 0.57 10.24
CA ILE A 60 7.01 -0.33 9.27
C ILE A 60 8.07 -0.74 8.25
N PRO A 61 8.19 -2.04 7.90
CA PRO A 61 9.05 -2.47 6.80
C PRO A 61 8.70 -1.70 5.52
N ALA A 62 9.72 -1.14 4.86
CA ALA A 62 9.56 -0.39 3.63
C ALA A 62 10.73 -0.67 2.69
N THR A 63 10.44 -0.86 1.41
CA THR A 63 11.46 -1.15 0.41
C THR A 63 11.12 -0.59 -0.98
N ALA A 64 12.17 -0.33 -1.75
CA ALA A 64 12.08 -0.02 -3.18
C ALA A 64 12.48 -1.23 -4.05
N GLU A 65 12.93 -2.33 -3.43
CA GLU A 65 13.36 -3.56 -4.09
C GLU A 65 12.29 -4.63 -3.92
N ILE A 66 11.86 -5.25 -5.02
CA ILE A 66 10.79 -6.26 -4.98
C ILE A 66 11.28 -7.52 -4.28
N GLU A 67 12.58 -7.80 -4.40
CA GLU A 67 13.28 -8.97 -3.86
C GLU A 67 13.36 -8.95 -2.33
N GLU A 68 13.20 -7.77 -1.71
CA GLU A 68 13.13 -7.63 -0.25
C GLU A 68 11.71 -7.91 0.31
N ILE A 69 10.70 -8.06 -0.55
CA ILE A 69 9.31 -8.28 -0.14
C ILE A 69 9.08 -9.78 0.10
N ALA A 70 8.75 -10.15 1.34
CA ALA A 70 8.34 -11.50 1.66
C ALA A 70 7.00 -11.85 0.99
N PRO A 71 6.75 -13.13 0.62
CA PRO A 71 5.47 -13.54 0.07
C PRO A 71 4.28 -13.13 0.95
N CYS A 72 3.24 -12.58 0.32
CA CYS A 72 2.08 -12.02 1.00
C CYS A 72 0.76 -12.66 0.53
N GLU A 73 -0.26 -12.62 1.39
CA GLU A 73 -1.61 -13.07 1.04
C GLU A 73 -2.43 -11.95 0.42
N ILE A 74 -2.13 -10.69 0.77
CA ILE A 74 -2.86 -9.52 0.26
C ILE A 74 -1.88 -8.50 -0.30
N ALA A 75 -2.13 -8.07 -1.54
CA ALA A 75 -1.47 -6.93 -2.15
C ALA A 75 -2.46 -5.76 -2.21
N LEU A 76 -2.31 -4.77 -1.33
CA LEU A 76 -3.12 -3.55 -1.37
C LEU A 76 -2.50 -2.55 -2.35
N VAL A 77 -3.16 -2.36 -3.49
CA VAL A 77 -2.66 -1.52 -4.59
C VAL A 77 -3.23 -0.11 -4.47
N LEU A 78 -2.33 0.86 -4.28
CA LEU A 78 -2.64 2.27 -4.04
C LEU A 78 -1.69 3.21 -4.82
N SER A 79 -1.11 2.72 -5.92
CA SER A 79 -0.32 3.55 -6.84
C SER A 79 -1.19 4.56 -7.59
N ASP A 80 -0.58 5.56 -8.22
CA ASP A 80 -1.28 6.30 -9.27
C ASP A 80 -1.67 5.35 -10.44
N THR A 81 -2.63 5.77 -11.26
CA THR A 81 -3.15 4.96 -12.37
C THR A 81 -2.11 4.66 -13.45
N ASN A 82 -1.11 5.53 -13.63
CA ASN A 82 -0.01 5.29 -14.56
C ASN A 82 0.96 4.22 -14.03
N GLY A 83 0.98 4.02 -12.72
CA GLY A 83 1.75 2.98 -12.03
C GLY A 83 1.08 1.61 -11.98
N THR A 84 -0.20 1.46 -12.36
CA THR A 84 -0.96 0.23 -12.11
C THR A 84 -0.37 -1.00 -12.80
N ALA A 85 0.15 -0.88 -14.02
CA ALA A 85 0.79 -2.00 -14.72
C ALA A 85 2.03 -2.51 -13.97
N HIS A 86 2.87 -1.59 -13.46
CA HIS A 86 4.01 -1.94 -12.62
C HIS A 86 3.55 -2.59 -11.31
N ALA A 87 2.52 -2.01 -10.67
CA ALA A 87 1.97 -2.54 -9.43
C ALA A 87 1.40 -3.96 -9.60
N ALA A 88 0.78 -4.25 -10.75
CA ALA A 88 0.26 -5.57 -11.09
C ALA A 88 1.40 -6.61 -11.21
N GLU A 89 2.52 -6.25 -11.85
CA GLU A 89 3.70 -7.13 -11.91
C GLU A 89 4.33 -7.36 -10.55
N VAL A 90 4.40 -6.34 -9.69
CA VAL A 90 4.84 -6.49 -8.30
C VAL A 90 3.93 -7.47 -7.58
N ALA A 91 2.61 -7.27 -7.64
CA ALA A 91 1.62 -8.16 -7.03
C ALA A 91 1.78 -9.61 -7.52
N ARG A 92 1.98 -9.82 -8.82
CA ARG A 92 2.22 -11.15 -9.41
C ARG A 92 3.44 -11.85 -8.81
N ARG A 93 4.50 -11.11 -8.49
CA ARG A 93 5.74 -11.63 -7.92
C ARG A 93 5.64 -11.93 -6.43
N VAL A 94 4.89 -11.13 -5.68
CA VAL A 94 4.86 -11.21 -4.20
C VAL A 94 3.69 -12.00 -3.64
N LEU A 95 2.60 -12.14 -4.40
CA LEU A 95 1.43 -12.88 -3.92
C LEU A 95 1.72 -14.38 -3.86
N THR A 96 1.37 -14.99 -2.73
CA THR A 96 1.26 -16.45 -2.60
C THR A 96 0.23 -17.01 -3.59
N PRO A 97 0.23 -18.32 -3.89
CA PRO A 97 -0.75 -18.91 -4.82
C PRO A 97 -2.23 -18.66 -4.46
N SER A 98 -2.55 -18.56 -3.17
CA SER A 98 -3.89 -18.28 -2.65
C SER A 98 -4.17 -16.79 -2.41
N GLY A 99 -3.18 -15.91 -2.55
CA GLY A 99 -3.32 -14.49 -2.27
C GLY A 99 -4.11 -13.73 -3.35
N PHE A 100 -4.53 -12.51 -3.05
CA PHE A 100 -5.26 -11.64 -3.97
C PHE A 100 -4.79 -10.17 -3.88
N ALA A 101 -5.05 -9.39 -4.94
CA ALA A 101 -4.89 -7.95 -4.92
C ALA A 101 -6.20 -7.26 -4.53
N LEU A 102 -6.13 -6.28 -3.64
CA LEU A 102 -7.20 -5.33 -3.34
C LEU A 102 -6.78 -3.96 -3.87
N THR A 103 -7.59 -3.34 -4.72
CA THR A 103 -7.37 -1.95 -5.15
C THR A 103 -8.45 -1.02 -4.61
N LEU A 104 -8.03 0.14 -4.12
CA LEU A 104 -8.91 1.27 -3.76
C LEU A 104 -8.61 2.49 -4.66
N GLN A 105 -7.98 2.27 -5.80
CA GLN A 105 -7.60 3.34 -6.72
C GLN A 105 -8.84 3.92 -7.39
N ASN A 106 -8.87 5.24 -7.49
CA ASN A 106 -9.81 5.92 -8.37
C ASN A 106 -9.40 5.73 -9.85
N GLY A 107 -10.36 5.85 -10.75
CA GLY A 107 -10.15 5.79 -12.19
C GLY A 107 -10.54 4.44 -12.83
N ILE A 108 -10.54 4.43 -14.16
CA ILE A 108 -10.95 3.29 -15.00
C ILE A 108 -9.69 2.55 -15.48
N GLY A 109 -9.76 1.23 -15.61
CA GLY A 109 -8.68 0.40 -16.18
C GLY A 109 -7.82 -0.32 -15.14
N ASN A 110 -7.88 0.07 -13.87
CA ASN A 110 -7.03 -0.53 -12.83
C ASN A 110 -7.35 -2.00 -12.59
N VAL A 111 -8.65 -2.31 -12.48
CA VAL A 111 -9.13 -3.69 -12.24
C VAL A 111 -8.81 -4.57 -13.43
N GLU A 112 -8.95 -4.06 -14.64
CA GLU A 112 -8.67 -4.76 -15.88
C GLU A 112 -7.19 -5.09 -16.02
N ILE A 113 -6.31 -4.12 -15.76
CA ILE A 113 -4.85 -4.34 -15.76
C ILE A 113 -4.47 -5.39 -14.72
N LEU A 114 -4.96 -5.27 -13.47
CA LEU A 114 -4.69 -6.25 -12.43
C LEU A 114 -5.20 -7.64 -12.82
N SER A 115 -6.44 -7.72 -13.32
CA SER A 115 -7.09 -8.99 -13.68
C SER A 115 -6.36 -9.69 -14.82
N ASN A 116 -5.86 -8.95 -15.80
CA ASN A 116 -5.09 -9.51 -16.91
C ASN A 116 -3.72 -10.04 -16.46
N THR A 117 -3.11 -9.43 -15.44
CA THR A 117 -1.78 -9.83 -14.96
C THR A 117 -1.81 -10.97 -13.94
N ILE A 118 -2.74 -10.94 -12.99
CA ILE A 118 -2.78 -11.92 -11.88
C ILE A 118 -3.99 -12.86 -11.91
N GLY A 119 -4.92 -12.66 -12.83
CA GLY A 119 -6.17 -13.42 -12.97
C GLY A 119 -7.35 -12.74 -12.28
N ALA A 120 -8.49 -12.66 -12.98
CA ALA A 120 -9.69 -11.95 -12.52
C ALA A 120 -10.22 -12.44 -11.16
N ASN A 121 -10.11 -13.73 -10.87
CA ASN A 121 -10.56 -14.32 -9.59
C ASN A 121 -9.68 -13.92 -8.39
N ARG A 122 -8.60 -13.17 -8.62
CA ARG A 122 -7.64 -12.73 -7.60
C ARG A 122 -7.62 -11.22 -7.44
N VAL A 123 -8.64 -10.52 -7.94
CA VAL A 123 -8.75 -9.06 -7.84
C VAL A 123 -10.04 -8.68 -7.13
N LEU A 124 -9.90 -7.91 -6.05
CA LEU A 124 -10.97 -7.22 -5.37
C LEU A 124 -10.82 -5.71 -5.58
N ALA A 125 -11.94 -5.03 -5.74
CA ALA A 125 -11.99 -3.57 -5.84
C ALA A 125 -12.89 -3.02 -4.75
N GLY A 126 -12.47 -1.90 -4.18
CA GLY A 126 -13.23 -1.15 -3.19
C GLY A 126 -13.10 0.34 -3.43
N LEU A 127 -13.81 1.12 -2.61
CA LEU A 127 -13.75 2.57 -2.63
C LEU A 127 -13.29 3.05 -1.26
N SER A 128 -12.57 4.17 -1.25
CA SER A 128 -12.17 4.84 -0.02
C SER A 128 -12.63 6.28 -0.05
N TYR A 129 -13.25 6.71 1.03
CA TYR A 129 -13.54 8.12 1.29
C TYR A 129 -12.52 8.74 2.25
N HIS A 130 -11.37 8.10 2.47
CA HIS A 130 -10.25 8.76 3.12
C HIS A 130 -9.49 9.65 2.13
N SER A 131 -8.83 10.68 2.63
CA SER A 131 -7.84 11.44 1.86
C SER A 131 -6.57 11.70 2.67
N ALA A 132 -5.44 11.71 1.98
CA ALA A 132 -4.16 12.07 2.57
C ALA A 132 -3.37 13.01 1.67
N ALA A 133 -2.60 13.90 2.31
CA ALA A 133 -1.62 14.76 1.68
C ALA A 133 -0.20 14.27 1.98
N LEU A 134 0.74 14.59 1.10
CA LEU A 134 2.16 14.29 1.30
C LEU A 134 2.79 15.53 1.92
N ALA A 135 3.24 15.45 3.17
CA ALA A 135 3.94 16.54 3.84
C ALA A 135 5.44 16.53 3.49
N GLY A 136 5.99 15.34 3.24
CA GLY A 136 7.36 15.14 2.77
C GLY A 136 7.74 13.66 2.74
N PRO A 137 9.00 13.33 2.39
CA PRO A 137 9.50 11.97 2.51
C PRO A 137 9.30 11.40 3.92
N GLY A 138 8.65 10.25 4.03
CA GLY A 138 8.31 9.59 5.29
C GLY A 138 7.21 10.26 6.11
N HIS A 139 6.49 11.25 5.58
CA HIS A 139 5.46 11.98 6.32
C HIS A 139 4.22 12.28 5.45
N VAL A 140 3.07 11.78 5.88
CA VAL A 140 1.77 12.10 5.27
C VAL A 140 0.78 12.66 6.29
N THR A 141 -0.14 13.49 5.82
CA THR A 141 -1.21 14.08 6.62
C THR A 141 -2.53 13.44 6.25
N HIS A 142 -3.24 12.86 7.22
CA HIS A 142 -4.61 12.39 7.06
C HIS A 142 -5.56 13.58 7.09
N THR A 143 -6.08 13.96 5.92
CA THR A 143 -6.84 15.20 5.72
C THR A 143 -8.35 15.02 5.85
N HIS A 144 -8.89 13.84 5.53
CA HIS A 144 -10.32 13.53 5.69
C HIS A 144 -10.53 12.03 5.94
N ALA A 145 -11.48 11.70 6.80
CA ALA A 145 -11.89 10.34 7.11
C ALA A 145 -13.33 10.11 6.67
N GLY A 146 -13.55 8.98 6.01
CA GLY A 146 -14.85 8.51 5.56
C GLY A 146 -14.86 6.98 5.50
N PRO A 147 -15.97 6.37 5.08
CA PRO A 147 -16.06 4.92 4.98
C PRO A 147 -15.08 4.33 3.94
N THR A 148 -14.68 3.08 4.15
CA THR A 148 -13.97 2.21 3.19
C THR A 148 -14.69 0.87 3.14
#